data_AF-A0A9N9ANN5-F1
#
_entry.id   AF-A0A9N9ANN5-F1
#
_cell.length_a   1.000
_cell.length_b   1.000
_cell.length_c   1.000
_cell.angle_alpha   90.00
_cell.angle_beta   90.00
_cell.angle_gamma   90.00
#
_symmetry.space_group_name_H-M   'P 1'
#
loop_
_entity.id
_entity.type
_entity.pdbx_description
1 polymer ?
#
loop_
_entity_poly.entity_id
_entity_poly.type
_entity_poly.pdbx_seq_one_letter_code
_entity_poly.pdbx_strand_id
1 'polypeptide(L)'
;MNGQKVLSLYAAEYLFNQVKPSELYDRVYLYTKRSTNIGKIGIKMGLNKLLHWTPNNESQIIEAEKDGHSLQGLGEENVTGRALQALVGAIYHDQGAYAAKQFVHKYILSASIDLS
;
A
#
# COMPACT_ATOMS: atom_id res chain seq x y z
N MET A 1 15.18 -4.68 -5.01
CA MET A 1 14.83 -4.08 -3.70
C MET A 1 13.34 -4.27 -3.48
N ASN A 2 12.86 -4.63 -2.28
CA ASN A 2 11.42 -4.81 -2.02
C ASN A 2 10.71 -3.45 -2.12
N GLY A 3 9.64 -3.35 -2.92
CA GLY A 3 8.90 -2.11 -3.15
C GLY A 3 8.33 -1.46 -1.89
N GLN A 4 7.99 -2.25 -0.86
CA GLN A 4 7.61 -1.70 0.45
C GLN A 4 8.76 -0.89 1.09
N LYS A 5 10.01 -1.35 0.99
CA LYS A 5 11.18 -0.63 1.53
C LYS A 5 11.44 0.65 0.75
N VAL A 6 11.28 0.61 -0.57
CA VAL A 6 11.40 1.79 -1.45
C VAL A 6 10.35 2.83 -1.06
N LEU A 7 9.10 2.39 -0.86
CA LEU A 7 8.00 3.24 -0.46
C LEU A 7 8.24 3.86 0.93
N SER A 8 8.74 3.08 1.90
CA SER A 8 9.08 3.60 3.24
C SER A 8 10.18 4.63 3.21
N LEU A 9 11.21 4.44 2.38
CA LEU A 9 12.29 5.40 2.23
C LEU A 9 11.77 6.76 1.73
N TYR A 10 11.01 6.76 0.63
CA TYR A 10 10.52 8.01 0.04
C TYR A 10 9.39 8.65 0.85
N ALA A 11 8.55 7.85 1.52
CA ALA A 11 7.58 8.37 2.46
C ALA A 11 8.27 9.07 3.64
N ALA A 12 9.32 8.46 4.22
CA ALA A 12 10.08 9.06 5.30
C ALA A 12 10.77 10.35 4.85
N GLU A 13 11.41 10.35 3.68
CA GLU A 13 12.05 11.54 3.12
C GLU A 13 11.05 12.69 2.91
N TYR A 14 9.88 12.40 2.34
CA TYR A 14 8.84 13.39 2.11
C TYR A 14 8.29 13.97 3.42
N LEU A 15 8.04 13.12 4.41
CA LEU A 15 7.41 13.50 5.67
C LEU A 15 8.39 14.13 6.67
N PHE A 16 9.69 13.93 6.52
CA PHE A 16 10.71 14.31 7.51
C PHE A 16 10.60 15.77 7.99
N ASN A 17 10.29 16.70 7.08
CA ASN A 17 10.12 18.13 7.41
C ASN A 17 8.65 18.58 7.52
N GLN A 18 7.69 17.68 7.32
CA GLN A 18 6.25 18.01 7.30
C GLN A 18 5.52 17.61 8.59
N VAL A 19 6.11 16.69 9.37
CA VAL A 19 5.51 16.17 10.60
C VAL A 19 6.47 16.27 11.77
N LYS A 20 5.93 16.25 12.99
CA LYS A 20 6.78 16.19 14.19
C LYS A 20 7.61 14.91 14.19
N PRO A 21 8.84 14.91 14.69
CA PRO A 21 9.67 13.71 14.76
C PRO A 21 8.98 12.52 15.45
N SER A 22 8.17 12.79 16.49
CA SER A 22 7.38 11.78 17.20
C SER A 22 6.29 11.13 16.36
N GLU A 23 5.81 11.78 15.29
CA GLU A 23 4.75 11.28 14.41
C GLU A 23 5.30 10.60 13.15
N LEU A 24 6.59 10.77 12.84
CA LEU A 24 7.17 10.36 11.56
C LEU A 24 6.97 8.87 11.29
N TYR A 25 7.24 8.02 12.28
CA TYR A 25 7.08 6.57 12.15
C TYR A 25 5.63 6.18 11.83
N ASP A 26 4.67 6.69 12.59
CA ASP A 26 3.25 6.39 12.41
C ASP A 26 2.74 6.87 11.06
N ARG A 27 3.17 8.07 10.64
CA ARG A 27 2.82 8.62 9.33
C ARG A 27 3.38 7.77 8.19
N VAL A 28 4.66 7.37 8.27
CA VAL A 28 5.27 6.47 7.28
C VAL A 28 4.56 5.11 7.26
N TYR A 29 4.16 4.59 8.42
CA TYR A 29 3.43 3.32 8.52
C TYR A 29 2.11 3.34 7.74
N LEU A 30 1.38 4.45 7.78
CA LEU A 30 0.10 4.63 7.07
C LEU A 30 0.25 4.59 5.54
N TYR A 31 1.40 5.02 5.00
CA TYR A 31 1.72 4.95 3.58
C TYR A 31 2.38 3.63 3.15
N THR A 32 2.75 2.73 4.08
CA THR A 32 3.67 1.62 3.75
C THR A 32 3.25 0.24 4.24
N LYS A 33 2.73 0.09 5.46
CA LYS A 33 2.40 -1.23 6.04
C LYS A 33 0.89 -1.49 6.08
N ARG A 34 0.08 -0.43 6.20
CA ARG A 34 -1.38 -0.55 6.15
C ARG A 34 -1.82 -0.75 4.70
N SER A 35 -1.79 -2.01 4.26
CA SER A 35 -2.02 -2.42 2.87
C SER A 35 -3.37 -1.93 2.33
N THR A 36 -4.39 -1.80 3.19
CA THR A 36 -5.70 -1.23 2.84
C THR A 36 -5.63 0.24 2.41
N ASN A 37 -4.84 1.09 3.10
CA ASN A 37 -4.70 2.50 2.73
C ASN A 37 -4.03 2.67 1.36
N ILE A 38 -2.95 1.92 1.12
CA ILE A 38 -2.28 1.87 -0.18
C ILE A 38 -3.20 1.26 -1.24
N GLY A 39 -3.99 0.25 -0.84
CA GLY A 39 -5.02 -0.38 -1.65
C GLY A 39 -6.03 0.61 -2.19
N LYS A 40 -6.57 1.47 -1.32
CA LYS A 40 -7.48 2.56 -1.71
C LYS A 40 -6.86 3.50 -2.75
N ILE A 41 -5.57 3.81 -2.62
CA ILE A 41 -4.84 4.59 -3.64
C ILE A 41 -4.80 3.81 -4.96
N GLY A 42 -4.39 2.54 -4.92
CA GLY A 42 -4.33 1.70 -6.13
C GLY A 42 -5.69 1.51 -6.80
N ILE A 43 -6.77 1.38 -6.04
CA ILE A 43 -8.14 1.33 -6.56
C ILE A 43 -8.50 2.65 -7.26
N LYS A 44 -8.17 3.81 -6.68
CA LYS A 44 -8.37 5.12 -7.33
C LYS A 44 -7.58 5.26 -8.64
N MET A 45 -6.44 4.57 -8.75
CA MET A 45 -5.65 4.49 -9.99
C MET A 45 -6.21 3.48 -11.01
N GLY A 46 -7.24 2.70 -10.65
CA GLY A 46 -7.79 1.63 -11.46
C GLY A 46 -6.95 0.35 -11.48
N LEU A 47 -5.95 0.23 -10.60
CA LEU A 47 -5.05 -0.93 -10.56
C LEU A 47 -5.81 -2.23 -10.29
N ASN A 48 -6.83 -2.18 -9.44
CA ASN A 48 -7.66 -3.35 -9.10
C ASN A 48 -8.30 -4.02 -10.33
N LYS A 49 -8.61 -3.25 -11.38
CA LYS A 49 -9.20 -3.75 -12.63
C LYS A 49 -8.21 -4.54 -13.50
N LEU A 50 -6.92 -4.42 -13.20
CA LEU A 50 -5.83 -5.09 -13.92
C LEU A 50 -5.32 -6.34 -13.19
N LEU A 51 -5.80 -6.59 -11.96
CA LEU A 51 -5.34 -7.70 -11.13
C LEU A 51 -6.19 -8.94 -11.37
N HIS A 52 -5.52 -10.05 -11.63
CA HIS A 52 -6.13 -11.36 -11.50
C HIS A 52 -5.98 -11.83 -10.05
N TRP A 53 -7.10 -11.92 -9.34
CA TRP A 53 -7.13 -12.38 -7.96
C TRP A 53 -8.46 -13.07 -7.67
N THR A 54 -8.46 -13.94 -6.67
CA THR A 54 -9.65 -14.67 -6.24
C THR A 54 -10.10 -14.13 -4.89
N PRO A 55 -11.34 -13.63 -4.76
CA PRO A 55 -11.87 -13.22 -3.47
C PRO A 55 -12.07 -14.44 -2.56
N ASN A 56 -11.91 -14.23 -1.25
CA ASN A 56 -12.27 -15.25 -0.27
C ASN A 56 -13.78 -15.51 -0.39
N ASN A 57 -14.15 -16.79 -0.46
CA ASN A 57 -15.56 -17.17 -0.46
C ASN A 57 -16.14 -17.19 0.97
N GLU A 58 -17.47 -17.19 1.07
CA GLU A 58 -18.18 -17.15 2.36
C GLU A 58 -17.81 -18.32 3.27
N SER A 59 -17.61 -19.52 2.71
CA SER A 59 -17.18 -20.71 3.46
C SER A 59 -15.81 -20.53 4.11
N GLN A 60 -14.84 -19.93 3.41
CA GLN A 60 -13.51 -19.62 3.94
C GLN A 60 -13.56 -18.58 5.07
N ILE A 61 -14.45 -17.60 4.97
CA ILE A 61 -14.66 -16.60 6.01
C ILE A 61 -15.20 -17.27 7.28
N ILE A 62 -16.24 -18.11 7.13
CA ILE A 62 -16.87 -18.84 8.24
C ILE A 62 -15.89 -19.81 8.91
N GLU A 63 -15.05 -20.50 8.14
CA GLU A 63 -14.02 -21.40 8.69
C GLU A 63 -12.94 -20.64 9.46
N ALA A 64 -12.45 -19.52 8.91
CA ALA A 64 -11.47 -18.70 9.61
C ALA A 64 -12.02 -18.15 10.93
N GLU A 65 -13.27 -17.71 10.96
CA GLU A 65 -13.91 -17.19 12.18
C GLU A 65 -14.04 -18.27 13.26
N LYS A 66 -14.28 -19.53 12.89
CA LYS A 66 -14.30 -20.67 13.82
C LYS A 66 -12.93 -20.95 14.43
N ASP A 67 -11.86 -20.74 13.67
CA ASP A 67 -10.48 -20.92 14.12
C ASP A 67 -9.93 -19.69 14.86
N GLY A 68 -10.77 -18.69 15.17
CA GLY A 68 -10.37 -17.47 15.87
C GLY A 68 -9.65 -16.45 14.99
N HIS A 69 -9.70 -16.61 13.67
CA HIS A 69 -9.15 -15.69 12.69
C HIS A 69 -10.25 -14.84 12.04
N SER A 70 -10.04 -13.53 11.93
CA SER A 70 -10.95 -12.68 11.16
C SER A 70 -10.43 -12.52 9.73
N LEU A 71 -11.12 -13.13 8.76
CA LEU A 71 -10.97 -12.79 7.36
C LEU A 71 -12.02 -11.72 7.02
N GLN A 72 -11.60 -10.47 6.85
CA GLN A 72 -12.52 -9.43 6.36
C GLN A 72 -13.04 -9.81 4.96
N GLY A 73 -14.35 -9.69 4.77
CA GLY A 73 -14.98 -9.80 3.46
C GLY A 73 -14.37 -8.79 2.49
N LEU A 74 -13.95 -9.29 1.32
CA LEU A 74 -13.34 -8.55 0.19
C LEU A 74 -11.92 -8.01 0.46
N GLY A 75 -10.93 -8.88 0.25
CA GLY A 75 -9.49 -8.55 0.27
C GLY A 75 -8.98 -7.69 -0.89
N GLU A 76 -9.86 -7.01 -1.65
CA GLU A 76 -9.49 -6.24 -2.84
C GLU A 76 -8.49 -5.14 -2.51
N GLU A 77 -8.71 -4.37 -1.45
CA GLU A 77 -7.78 -3.31 -1.03
C GLU A 77 -6.41 -3.91 -0.65
N ASN A 78 -6.39 -5.04 0.06
CA ASN A 78 -5.15 -5.68 0.47
C ASN A 78 -4.35 -6.19 -0.73
N VAL A 79 -5.00 -6.89 -1.67
CA VAL A 79 -4.37 -7.39 -2.90
C VAL A 79 -3.89 -6.22 -3.76
N THR A 80 -4.71 -5.19 -3.90
CA THR A 80 -4.37 -3.98 -4.66
C THR A 80 -3.20 -3.22 -4.03
N GLY A 81 -3.15 -3.13 -2.70
CA GLY A 81 -2.06 -2.48 -1.98
C GLY A 81 -0.73 -3.22 -2.16
N ARG A 82 -0.76 -4.55 -2.09
CA ARG A 82 0.41 -5.39 -2.39
C ARG A 82 0.86 -5.23 -3.84
N ALA A 83 -0.07 -5.17 -4.78
CA ALA A 83 0.25 -4.96 -6.19
C ALA A 83 0.88 -3.57 -6.42
N LEU A 84 0.37 -2.52 -5.79
CA LEU A 84 0.94 -1.18 -5.91
C LEU A 84 2.35 -1.11 -5.31
N GLN A 85 2.61 -1.77 -4.18
CA GLN A 85 3.96 -1.92 -3.64
C GLN A 85 4.89 -2.66 -4.62
N ALA A 86 4.42 -3.77 -5.19
CA ALA A 86 5.19 -4.53 -6.18
C ALA A 86 5.52 -3.67 -7.41
N LEU A 87 4.57 -2.87 -7.90
CA LEU A 87 4.77 -1.93 -9.00
C LEU A 87 5.86 -0.89 -8.68
N VAL A 88 5.86 -0.32 -7.47
CA VAL A 88 6.93 0.60 -7.02
C VAL A 88 8.29 -0.11 -7.03
N GLY A 89 8.35 -1.36 -6.57
CA GLY A 89 9.56 -2.17 -6.59
C GLY A 89 10.05 -2.46 -8.01
N ALA A 90 9.15 -2.75 -8.94
CA ALA A 90 9.45 -2.98 -10.35
C ALA A 90 10.00 -1.72 -11.03
N ILE A 91 9.38 -0.55 -10.80
CA ILE A 91 9.88 0.73 -11.32
C ILE A 91 11.28 1.01 -10.78
N TYR A 92 11.51 0.79 -9.49
CA TYR A 92 12.85 0.97 -8.90
C TYR A 92 13.88 0.05 -9.54
N HIS A 93 13.51 -1.21 -9.78
CA HIS A 93 14.40 -2.20 -10.37
C HIS A 93 14.77 -1.87 -11.82
N ASP A 94 13.76 -1.53 -12.64
CA ASP A 94 13.96 -1.37 -14.09
C ASP A 94 14.39 0.06 -14.49
N GLN A 95 13.88 1.08 -13.79
CA GLN A 95 14.08 2.49 -14.15
C GLN A 95 14.91 3.26 -13.11
N GLY A 96 15.27 2.61 -12.00
CA GLY A 96 16.12 3.18 -10.97
C GLY A 96 15.40 4.08 -9.96
N ALA A 97 16.19 4.57 -9.00
CA ALA A 97 15.72 5.30 -7.83
C ALA A 97 14.96 6.59 -8.17
N TYR A 98 15.44 7.36 -9.15
CA TYR A 98 14.83 8.65 -9.52
C TYR A 98 13.40 8.46 -10.04
N ALA A 99 13.20 7.52 -10.96
CA ALA A 99 11.88 7.22 -11.52
C ALA A 99 10.91 6.72 -10.45
N ALA A 100 11.36 5.81 -9.57
CA ALA A 100 10.56 5.31 -8.47
C ALA A 100 10.14 6.42 -7.50
N LYS A 101 11.06 7.34 -7.15
CA LYS A 101 10.76 8.48 -6.30
C LYS A 101 9.70 9.38 -6.92
N GLN A 102 9.85 9.76 -8.19
CA GLN A 102 8.87 10.60 -8.90
C GLN A 102 7.49 9.95 -8.92
N PHE A 103 7.43 8.64 -9.19
CA PHE A 103 6.18 7.89 -9.16
C PHE A 103 5.52 7.92 -7.77
N VAL A 104 6.28 7.60 -6.72
CA VAL A 104 5.78 7.58 -5.33
C VAL A 104 5.26 8.95 -4.91
N HIS A 105 6.02 10.02 -5.16
CA HIS A 105 5.58 11.38 -4.83
C HIS A 105 4.30 11.76 -5.58
N LYS A 106 4.25 11.50 -6.89
CA LYS A 106 3.17 11.95 -7.75
C LYS A 106 1.85 11.21 -7.52
N TYR A 107 1.90 9.90 -7.25
CA TYR A 107 0.70 9.06 -7.23
C TYR A 107 0.32 8.52 -5.86
N ILE A 108 1.27 8.45 -4.90
CA ILE A 108 1.00 7.87 -3.58
C ILE A 108 1.00 8.96 -2.51
N LEU A 109 2.06 9.76 -2.41
CA LEU A 109 2.20 10.75 -1.33
C LEU A 109 1.34 12.00 -1.54
N SER A 110 0.95 12.27 -2.80
CA SER A 110 -0.02 13.32 -3.15
C SER A 110 -1.48 12.90 -2.88
N ALA A 111 -1.74 11.61 -2.68
CA ALA A 111 -3.08 11.11 -2.46
C ALA A 111 -3.53 11.41 -1.03
N SER A 112 -4.77 11.87 -0.87
CA SER A 112 -5.38 11.98 0.45
C SER A 112 -5.55 10.59 1.07
N ILE A 113 -4.72 10.27 2.06
CA ILE A 113 -4.94 9.11 2.94
C ILE A 113 -5.84 9.58 4.08
N ASP A 114 -6.92 8.82 4.30
CA ASP A 114 -7.76 9.01 5.46
C ASP A 114 -6.97 8.58 6.71
N LEU A 115 -6.73 9.54 7.59
CA LEU A 115 -5.96 9.38 8.83
C LEU A 115 -6.85 8.98 10.02
N SER A 116 -8.15 8.78 9.77
CA SER A 116 -9.15 8.39 10.77
C SER A 116 -9.05 6.93 11.22
#